data_AF-A0A443Z801-F1
#
_entry.id   AF-A0A443Z801-F1
#
_cell.length_a   1.000
_cell.length_b   1.000
_cell.length_c   1.000
_cell.angle_alpha   90.00
_cell.angle_beta   90.00
_cell.angle_gamma   90.00
#
_symmetry.space_group_name_H-M   'P 1'
#
loop_
_entity.id
_entity.type
_entity.pdbx_description
1 polymer ?
#
loop_
_entity_poly.entity_id
_entity_poly.type
_entity_poly.pdbx_seq_one_letter_code
_entity_poly.pdbx_strand_id
1 'polypeptide(L)'
;MNSRKLHKTTLSIVSAALVLGLAGCASTGPTQYQALALNQQEKDALNDKPAYLRPLYRKLFEEGKRNEVLNRMEIGTAAFYQGDIDIARENFDAALEVIETVYADNESATKARSLWHEEGRKDFKGEPYERAMAYYYRGLIYLIDGVYDNARASFVSGLMQDAFAEEEQNRSDFAVMLLLAGWSAQKMGSPVLAEEAYDELRELRPDFPIPAADDNVLILAETGYSPRKLADGMGHYELVFRPGKNFKEKQVVINTGQQEVEMEPIESVYWQATSRGGRPVDAIIEGKAAFANNTASFGRDIAQLGVTARVFSPAIGGSSGQVGNTLALIGVASMALSANVKPRADTRYWSRLPDAVHSSTTKANPADVAMWQAQYTDIDGNPVALDSGVFHHYQDPQGNHLIWHSSRAR
;
A
#
# COMPACT_ATOMS: atom_id res chain seq x y z
N MET A 1 -30.09 85.91 -40.04
CA MET A 1 -29.42 85.28 -41.19
C MET A 1 -28.48 84.20 -40.67
N ASN A 2 -28.58 83.02 -41.27
CA ASN A 2 -27.87 81.75 -41.01
C ASN A 2 -26.35 81.90 -40.74
N SER A 3 -25.70 81.02 -39.97
CA SER A 3 -25.48 79.63 -40.35
C SER A 3 -24.99 78.72 -39.21
N ARG A 4 -25.33 77.43 -39.36
CA ARG A 4 -25.14 76.25 -38.51
C ARG A 4 -23.68 75.74 -38.45
N LYS A 5 -23.50 74.77 -37.53
CA LYS A 5 -22.55 73.62 -37.48
C LYS A 5 -21.37 73.85 -36.53
N LEU A 6 -20.90 72.90 -35.70
CA LEU A 6 -21.12 71.46 -35.56
C LEU A 6 -20.65 71.04 -34.15
N HIS A 7 -21.34 70.10 -33.49
CA HIS A 7 -20.85 69.42 -32.29
C HIS A 7 -19.60 68.58 -32.59
N LYS A 8 -18.61 68.61 -31.68
CA LYS A 8 -17.69 67.50 -31.43
C LYS A 8 -17.43 67.35 -29.94
N THR A 9 -17.99 66.27 -29.41
CA THR A 9 -17.75 65.69 -28.10
C THR A 9 -16.49 64.85 -28.17
N THR A 10 -15.50 65.07 -27.30
CA THR A 10 -14.42 64.09 -27.06
C THR A 10 -14.00 64.13 -25.59
N LEU A 11 -14.63 63.21 -24.84
CA LEU A 11 -14.15 62.36 -23.76
C LEU A 11 -12.81 62.73 -23.07
N SER A 12 -12.93 63.08 -21.79
CA SER A 12 -11.87 63.04 -20.79
C SER A 12 -11.47 61.58 -20.49
N ILE A 13 -10.17 61.27 -20.62
CA ILE A 13 -9.60 59.99 -20.23
C ILE A 13 -9.41 60.02 -18.70
N VAL A 14 -10.34 59.37 -17.98
CA VAL A 14 -10.15 59.04 -16.56
C VAL A 14 -9.31 57.77 -16.50
N SER A 15 -8.14 57.88 -15.87
CA SER A 15 -7.25 56.76 -15.55
C SER A 15 -7.94 55.80 -14.57
N ALA A 16 -8.46 54.68 -15.09
CA ALA A 16 -8.88 53.56 -14.27
C ALA A 16 -7.63 52.72 -13.92
N ALA A 17 -7.14 52.88 -12.69
CA ALA A 17 -6.19 51.95 -12.11
C ALA A 17 -6.86 50.58 -11.96
N LEU A 18 -6.51 49.66 -12.86
CA LEU A 18 -6.93 48.28 -12.80
C LEU A 18 -6.19 47.62 -11.63
N VAL A 19 -6.86 47.52 -10.48
CA VAL A 19 -6.45 46.64 -9.39
C VAL A 19 -6.59 45.21 -9.90
N LEU A 20 -5.52 44.66 -10.44
CA LEU A 20 -5.36 43.23 -10.68
C LEU A 20 -5.42 42.55 -9.31
N GLY A 21 -6.61 42.09 -8.95
CA GLY A 21 -6.80 41.16 -7.85
C GLY A 21 -5.90 39.96 -8.09
N LEU A 22 -4.93 39.78 -7.18
CA LEU A 22 -4.19 38.54 -7.02
C LEU A 22 -5.22 37.44 -6.71
N ALA A 23 -5.77 36.82 -7.75
CA ALA A 23 -6.38 35.51 -7.63
C ALA A 23 -5.27 34.58 -7.17
N GLY A 24 -5.26 34.32 -5.87
CA GLY A 24 -4.26 33.49 -5.23
C GLY A 24 -4.13 32.17 -5.97
N CYS A 25 -2.89 31.73 -6.15
CA CYS A 25 -2.54 30.36 -6.46
C CYS A 25 -3.06 29.46 -5.32
N ALA A 26 -4.36 29.18 -5.32
CA ALA A 26 -4.99 28.24 -4.40
C ALA A 26 -5.07 26.87 -5.08
N SER A 27 -4.68 25.85 -4.32
CA SER A 27 -4.71 24.41 -4.63
C SER A 27 -3.57 23.84 -5.49
N THR A 28 -2.37 23.76 -4.90
CA THR A 28 -1.41 22.69 -5.24
C THR A 28 -1.62 21.42 -4.40
N GLY A 29 -2.60 21.40 -3.49
CA GLY A 29 -2.93 20.24 -2.65
C GLY A 29 -3.89 19.24 -3.31
N PRO A 30 -3.99 18.01 -2.77
CA PRO A 30 -4.96 17.02 -3.24
C PRO A 30 -6.39 17.56 -3.15
N THR A 31 -7.27 17.13 -4.06
CA THR A 31 -8.69 17.49 -4.04
C THR A 31 -9.28 17.14 -2.68
N GLN A 32 -9.74 18.16 -1.94
CA GLN A 32 -10.44 17.96 -0.68
C GLN A 32 -11.91 17.69 -0.95
N TYR A 33 -12.43 16.63 -0.36
CA TYR A 33 -13.83 16.24 -0.46
C TYR A 33 -14.51 16.64 0.84
N GLN A 34 -15.72 17.17 0.73
CA GLN A 34 -16.51 17.53 1.89
C GLN A 34 -17.01 16.26 2.58
N ALA A 35 -16.79 16.17 3.89
CA ALA A 35 -17.31 15.08 4.71
C ALA A 35 -18.85 15.07 4.66
N LEU A 36 -19.43 13.87 4.54
CA LEU A 36 -20.86 13.66 4.62
C LEU A 36 -21.34 13.90 6.06
N ALA A 37 -22.50 14.54 6.20
CA ALA A 37 -23.13 14.71 7.50
C ALA A 37 -23.79 13.39 7.92
N LEU A 38 -23.42 12.89 9.11
CA LEU A 38 -24.01 11.67 9.64
C LEU A 38 -25.51 11.85 9.92
N ASN A 39 -26.31 10.89 9.44
CA ASN A 39 -27.71 10.77 9.80
C ASN A 39 -27.88 10.22 11.24
N GLN A 40 -29.11 10.19 11.77
CA GLN A 40 -29.33 9.75 13.15
C GLN A 40 -28.97 8.28 13.36
N GLN A 41 -29.31 7.41 12.41
CA GLN A 41 -28.98 5.98 12.47
C GLN A 41 -27.46 5.73 12.49
N GLU A 42 -26.68 6.49 11.72
CA GLU A 42 -25.21 6.41 11.72
C GLU A 42 -24.61 6.91 13.04
N LYS A 43 -25.20 7.95 13.65
CA LYS A 43 -24.78 8.42 14.98
C LYS A 43 -25.06 7.38 16.06
N ASP A 44 -26.22 6.73 16.00
CA ASP A 44 -26.60 5.70 16.94
C ASP A 44 -25.69 4.47 16.77
N ALA A 45 -25.51 4.00 15.53
CA ALA A 45 -24.60 2.90 15.21
C ALA A 45 -23.16 3.18 15.65
N LEU A 46 -22.70 4.43 15.56
CA LEU A 46 -21.38 4.83 16.03
C LEU A 46 -21.22 4.72 17.55
N ASN A 47 -22.28 5.04 18.32
CA ASN A 47 -22.25 4.92 19.78
C ASN A 47 -22.12 3.47 20.24
N ASP A 48 -22.68 2.54 19.47
CA ASP A 48 -22.65 1.10 19.74
C ASP A 48 -21.28 0.45 19.44
N LYS A 49 -20.38 1.14 18.71
CA LYS A 49 -19.05 0.60 18.39
C LYS A 49 -18.07 0.72 19.57
N PRO A 50 -17.11 -0.20 19.70
CA PRO A 50 -16.02 -0.10 20.66
C PRO A 50 -15.31 1.26 20.55
N ALA A 51 -14.94 1.84 21.69
CA ALA A 51 -14.41 3.20 21.75
C ALA A 51 -13.20 3.43 20.83
N TYR A 52 -12.32 2.44 20.68
CA TYR A 52 -11.14 2.51 19.83
C TYR A 52 -11.47 2.48 18.32
N LEU A 53 -12.60 1.90 17.91
CA LEU A 53 -13.06 1.86 16.52
C LEU A 53 -13.96 3.03 16.13
N ARG A 54 -14.53 3.76 17.08
CA ARG A 54 -15.42 4.91 16.78
C ARG A 54 -14.79 5.91 15.81
N PRO A 55 -13.51 6.33 15.93
CA PRO A 55 -12.91 7.23 14.95
C PRO A 55 -12.89 6.65 13.53
N LEU A 56 -12.69 5.34 13.38
CA LEU A 56 -12.64 4.67 12.08
C LEU A 56 -14.04 4.51 11.46
N TYR A 57 -15.04 4.13 12.25
CA TYR A 57 -16.43 4.08 11.79
C TYR A 57 -16.99 5.45 11.44
N ARG A 58 -16.63 6.50 12.22
CA ARG A 58 -16.97 7.87 11.86
C ARG A 58 -16.42 8.22 10.48
N LYS A 59 -15.13 7.94 10.24
CA LYS A 59 -14.48 8.17 8.94
C LYS A 59 -15.15 7.40 7.81
N LEU A 60 -15.52 6.14 8.04
CA LEU A 60 -16.29 5.33 7.08
C LEU A 60 -17.59 6.04 6.66
N PHE A 61 -18.37 6.55 7.61
CA PHE A 61 -19.63 7.26 7.31
C PHE A 61 -19.39 8.62 6.65
N GLU A 62 -18.40 9.38 7.12
CA GLU A 62 -18.08 10.71 6.59
C GLU A 62 -17.53 10.66 5.15
N GLU A 63 -16.77 9.62 4.79
CA GLU A 63 -16.18 9.48 3.46
C GLU A 63 -17.07 8.68 2.49
N GLY A 64 -17.99 7.86 3.02
CA GLY A 64 -18.97 7.09 2.27
C GLY A 64 -18.35 6.09 1.27
N LYS A 65 -19.14 5.73 0.24
CA LYS A 65 -18.78 4.74 -0.79
C LYS A 65 -17.39 4.96 -1.39
N ARG A 66 -16.98 6.23 -1.54
CA ARG A 66 -15.70 6.59 -2.15
C ARG A 66 -14.48 5.98 -1.46
N ASN A 67 -14.51 5.83 -0.14
CA ASN A 67 -13.41 5.22 0.62
C ASN A 67 -13.91 4.03 1.44
N GLU A 68 -15.05 3.45 1.08
CA GLU A 68 -15.66 2.36 1.85
C GLU A 68 -14.70 1.18 1.99
N VAL A 69 -14.14 0.67 0.88
CA VAL A 69 -13.16 -0.42 0.90
C VAL A 69 -11.97 -0.10 1.79
N LEU A 70 -11.37 1.11 1.64
CA LEU A 70 -10.24 1.52 2.47
C LEU A 70 -10.59 1.52 3.96
N ASN A 71 -11.70 2.17 4.32
CA ASN A 71 -12.08 2.33 5.70
C ASN A 71 -12.51 0.99 6.33
N ARG A 72 -13.16 0.10 5.56
CA ARG A 72 -13.47 -1.26 5.99
C ARG A 72 -12.20 -2.08 6.24
N MET A 73 -11.23 -2.04 5.34
CA MET A 73 -9.93 -2.67 5.53
C MET A 73 -9.18 -2.13 6.77
N GLU A 74 -9.20 -0.81 6.98
CA GLU A 74 -8.63 -0.17 8.18
C GLU A 74 -9.31 -0.61 9.48
N ILE A 75 -10.66 -0.67 9.51
CA ILE A 75 -11.43 -1.16 10.66
C ILE A 75 -11.15 -2.65 10.90
N GLY A 76 -11.13 -3.44 9.83
CA GLY A 76 -10.91 -4.88 9.88
C GLY A 76 -9.58 -5.24 10.53
N THR A 77 -8.48 -4.61 10.11
CA THR A 77 -7.17 -4.83 10.72
C THR A 77 -7.12 -4.32 12.16
N ALA A 78 -7.67 -3.14 12.45
CA ALA A 78 -7.69 -2.63 13.83
C ALA A 78 -8.43 -3.58 14.77
N ALA A 79 -9.57 -4.13 14.33
CA ALA A 79 -10.33 -5.12 15.09
C ALA A 79 -9.55 -6.44 15.25
N PHE A 80 -8.94 -6.94 14.16
CA PHE A 80 -8.14 -8.16 14.19
C PHE A 80 -6.97 -8.05 15.18
N TYR A 81 -6.28 -6.91 15.17
CA TYR A 81 -5.15 -6.62 16.07
C TYR A 81 -5.56 -6.56 17.55
N GLN A 82 -6.81 -6.24 17.85
CA GLN A 82 -7.37 -6.24 19.21
C GLN A 82 -8.02 -7.58 19.60
N GLY A 83 -8.10 -8.55 18.68
CA GLY A 83 -8.77 -9.82 18.89
C GLY A 83 -10.30 -9.78 18.71
N ASP A 84 -10.86 -8.67 18.21
CA ASP A 84 -12.29 -8.51 17.91
C ASP A 84 -12.63 -9.16 16.57
N ILE A 85 -12.48 -10.49 16.48
CA ILE A 85 -12.54 -11.26 15.23
C ILE A 85 -13.88 -11.14 14.50
N ASP A 86 -15.00 -11.03 15.22
CA ASP A 86 -16.31 -10.85 14.59
C ASP A 86 -16.43 -9.52 13.84
N ILE A 87 -15.90 -8.44 14.43
CA ILE A 87 -15.87 -7.12 13.79
C ILE A 87 -14.89 -7.14 12.62
N ALA A 88 -13.74 -7.80 12.77
CA ALA A 88 -12.79 -7.99 11.68
C ALA A 88 -13.45 -8.71 10.50
N ARG A 89 -14.15 -9.80 10.76
CA ARG A 89 -14.87 -10.61 9.76
C ARG A 89 -15.89 -9.77 8.99
N GLU A 90 -16.79 -9.06 9.70
CA GLU A 90 -17.81 -8.21 9.08
C GLU A 90 -17.19 -7.18 8.10
N ASN A 91 -16.09 -6.54 8.51
CA ASN A 91 -15.48 -5.49 7.70
C ASN A 91 -14.68 -6.05 6.52
N PHE A 92 -13.98 -7.18 6.68
CA PHE A 92 -13.32 -7.83 5.56
C PHE A 92 -14.32 -8.42 4.56
N ASP A 93 -15.43 -9.01 5.02
CA ASP A 93 -16.51 -9.48 4.14
C ASP A 93 -17.08 -8.31 3.32
N ALA A 94 -17.42 -7.20 3.97
CA ALA A 94 -17.92 -6.01 3.27
C ALA A 94 -16.90 -5.42 2.28
N ALA A 95 -15.60 -5.42 2.61
CA ALA A 95 -14.56 -4.96 1.69
C ALA A 95 -14.42 -5.90 0.49
N LEU A 96 -14.41 -7.22 0.73
CA LEU A 96 -14.23 -8.23 -0.31
C LEU A 96 -15.46 -8.34 -1.23
N GLU A 97 -16.68 -8.16 -0.74
CA GLU A 97 -17.88 -8.10 -1.58
C GLU A 97 -17.76 -6.98 -2.65
N VAL A 98 -17.23 -5.82 -2.24
CA VAL A 98 -16.94 -4.70 -3.14
C VAL A 98 -15.71 -4.96 -4.01
N ILE A 99 -14.74 -5.77 -3.58
CA ILE A 99 -13.63 -6.15 -4.46
C ILE A 99 -14.11 -7.18 -5.52
N GLU A 100 -14.99 -8.11 -5.15
CA GLU A 100 -15.41 -9.26 -5.96
C GLU A 100 -16.48 -8.95 -7.00
N THR A 101 -17.29 -7.92 -6.79
CA THR A 101 -18.37 -7.52 -7.70
C THR A 101 -17.91 -7.18 -9.13
N VAL A 102 -16.60 -7.01 -9.36
CA VAL A 102 -15.97 -6.81 -10.69
C VAL A 102 -15.83 -8.12 -11.50
N TYR A 103 -15.79 -9.28 -10.82
CA TYR A 103 -15.09 -10.47 -11.32
C TYR A 103 -15.97 -11.62 -11.77
N ALA A 104 -17.28 -11.43 -11.91
CA ALA A 104 -18.10 -12.43 -12.58
C ALA A 104 -17.67 -12.59 -14.07
N ASP A 105 -17.79 -13.80 -14.62
CA ASP A 105 -17.43 -14.07 -16.02
C ASP A 105 -18.67 -14.06 -16.91
N ASN A 106 -19.28 -12.88 -17.05
CA ASN A 106 -20.45 -12.68 -17.89
C ASN A 106 -20.47 -11.27 -18.50
N GLU A 107 -21.34 -11.06 -19.49
CA GLU A 107 -21.47 -9.79 -20.19
C GLU A 107 -21.84 -8.63 -19.23
N SER A 108 -22.58 -8.93 -18.16
CA SER A 108 -22.88 -7.97 -17.08
C SER A 108 -21.63 -7.56 -16.33
N ALA A 109 -20.66 -8.45 -16.15
CA ALA A 109 -19.40 -8.17 -15.48
C ALA A 109 -18.38 -7.47 -16.38
N THR A 110 -18.38 -7.75 -17.69
CA THR A 110 -17.63 -6.92 -18.66
C THR A 110 -18.14 -5.49 -18.67
N LYS A 111 -19.46 -5.31 -18.61
CA LYS A 111 -20.09 -3.98 -18.51
C LYS A 111 -19.90 -3.35 -17.13
N ALA A 112 -19.90 -4.15 -16.06
CA ALA A 112 -19.55 -3.67 -14.72
C ALA A 112 -18.10 -3.19 -14.71
N ARG A 113 -17.14 -3.96 -15.25
CA ARG A 113 -15.73 -3.54 -15.44
C ARG A 113 -15.64 -2.21 -16.17
N SER A 114 -16.25 -2.05 -17.34
CA SER A 114 -16.17 -0.78 -18.09
C SER A 114 -16.76 0.42 -17.34
N LEU A 115 -17.93 0.27 -16.71
CA LEU A 115 -18.51 1.30 -15.83
C LEU A 115 -17.63 1.56 -14.60
N TRP A 116 -16.99 0.54 -14.06
CA TRP A 116 -16.05 0.58 -12.94
C TRP A 116 -14.73 1.30 -13.27
N HIS A 117 -14.29 1.25 -14.53
CA HIS A 117 -13.15 2.03 -15.03
C HIS A 117 -13.50 3.53 -15.13
N GLU A 118 -14.72 3.87 -15.57
CA GLU A 118 -15.15 5.27 -15.74
C GLU A 118 -15.61 5.93 -14.43
N GLU A 119 -16.44 5.25 -13.63
CA GLU A 119 -17.03 5.77 -12.38
C GLU A 119 -16.13 5.48 -11.16
N GLY A 120 -15.60 4.25 -11.09
CA GLY A 120 -14.74 3.80 -10.00
C GLY A 120 -13.35 4.44 -9.99
N ARG A 121 -12.97 5.29 -10.97
CA ARG A 121 -11.73 6.08 -10.87
C ARG A 121 -11.73 7.04 -9.67
N LYS A 122 -12.91 7.31 -9.09
CA LYS A 122 -13.08 8.12 -7.88
C LYS A 122 -13.04 7.30 -6.59
N ASP A 123 -13.52 6.07 -6.63
CA ASP A 123 -13.65 5.18 -5.48
C ASP A 123 -12.35 4.43 -5.22
N PHE A 124 -12.01 4.23 -3.95
CA PHE A 124 -10.83 3.48 -3.55
C PHE A 124 -11.11 1.98 -3.67
N LYS A 125 -10.22 1.25 -4.34
CA LYS A 125 -10.37 -0.18 -4.63
C LYS A 125 -9.27 -1.04 -4.02
N GLY A 126 -8.21 -0.40 -3.51
CA GLY A 126 -6.97 -1.07 -3.17
C GLY A 126 -6.11 -1.35 -4.40
N GLU A 127 -4.82 -1.13 -4.26
CA GLU A 127 -3.81 -1.72 -5.11
C GLU A 127 -3.87 -3.25 -4.97
N PRO A 128 -3.40 -4.01 -5.97
CA PRO A 128 -3.49 -5.47 -5.89
C PRO A 128 -2.88 -6.11 -4.63
N TYR A 129 -1.76 -5.60 -4.12
CA TYR A 129 -1.16 -6.10 -2.88
C TYR A 129 -2.06 -5.84 -1.66
N GLU A 130 -2.81 -4.72 -1.66
CA GLU A 130 -3.78 -4.40 -0.59
C GLU A 130 -4.96 -5.36 -0.66
N ARG A 131 -5.47 -5.64 -1.87
CA ARG A 131 -6.55 -6.61 -2.06
C ARG A 131 -6.12 -8.02 -1.67
N ALA A 132 -4.91 -8.44 -2.04
CA ALA A 132 -4.33 -9.70 -1.58
C ALA A 132 -4.30 -9.75 -0.04
N MET A 133 -3.83 -8.69 0.63
CA MET A 133 -3.83 -8.64 2.10
C MET A 133 -5.23 -8.66 2.74
N ALA A 134 -6.29 -8.21 2.05
CA ALA A 134 -7.66 -8.38 2.54
C ALA A 134 -8.05 -9.87 2.58
N TYR A 135 -7.70 -10.62 1.53
CA TYR A 135 -7.86 -12.08 1.51
C TYR A 135 -6.97 -12.80 2.53
N TYR A 136 -5.77 -12.27 2.81
CA TYR A 136 -4.88 -12.79 3.86
C TYR A 136 -5.60 -12.77 5.21
N TYR A 137 -6.03 -11.59 5.67
CA TYR A 137 -6.71 -11.48 6.96
C TYR A 137 -8.01 -12.26 7.00
N ARG A 138 -8.80 -12.26 5.91
CA ARG A 138 -10.04 -13.03 5.88
C ARG A 138 -9.81 -14.53 5.93
N GLY A 139 -8.77 -15.01 5.26
CA GLY A 139 -8.32 -16.41 5.30
C GLY A 139 -7.84 -16.82 6.68
N LEU A 140 -7.11 -15.95 7.39
CA LEU A 140 -6.73 -16.20 8.80
C LEU A 140 -7.96 -16.38 9.68
N ILE A 141 -9.01 -15.59 9.49
CA ILE A 141 -10.27 -15.75 10.24
C ILE A 141 -10.92 -17.11 9.95
N TYR A 142 -10.89 -17.58 8.69
CA TYR A 142 -11.36 -18.93 8.38
C TYR A 142 -10.49 -20.03 9.04
N LEU A 143 -9.18 -19.82 9.18
CA LEU A 143 -8.32 -20.73 9.95
C LEU A 143 -8.69 -20.74 11.43
N ILE A 144 -8.96 -19.57 12.04
CA ILE A 144 -9.45 -19.46 13.42
C ILE A 144 -10.74 -20.26 13.61
N ASP A 145 -11.65 -20.19 12.63
CA ASP A 145 -12.93 -20.88 12.65
C ASP A 145 -12.81 -22.40 12.34
N GLY A 146 -11.65 -22.89 11.91
CA GLY A 146 -11.45 -24.28 11.49
C GLY A 146 -12.14 -24.64 10.17
N VAL A 147 -12.43 -23.64 9.32
CA VAL A 147 -13.10 -23.80 8.02
C VAL A 147 -12.06 -23.73 6.90
N TYR A 148 -11.26 -24.79 6.79
CA TYR A 148 -10.05 -24.81 5.97
C TYR A 148 -10.28 -24.75 4.45
N ASP A 149 -11.41 -25.25 3.96
CA ASP A 149 -11.80 -25.13 2.55
C ASP A 149 -12.00 -23.65 2.17
N ASN A 150 -12.72 -22.90 3.00
CA ASN A 150 -12.92 -21.46 2.83
C ASN A 150 -11.61 -20.68 3.05
N ALA A 151 -10.78 -21.09 4.01
CA ALA A 151 -9.47 -20.50 4.23
C ALA A 151 -8.60 -20.63 2.96
N ARG A 152 -8.49 -21.86 2.43
CA ARG A 152 -7.75 -22.14 1.19
C ARG A 152 -8.30 -21.31 0.03
N ALA A 153 -9.62 -21.27 -0.14
CA ALA A 153 -10.25 -20.49 -1.20
C ALA A 153 -9.89 -19.00 -1.08
N SER A 154 -9.93 -18.44 0.13
CA SER A 154 -9.52 -17.05 0.39
C SER A 154 -8.08 -16.80 -0.04
N PHE A 155 -7.13 -17.65 0.37
CA PHE A 155 -5.71 -17.47 0.02
C PHE A 155 -5.45 -17.60 -1.49
N VAL A 156 -6.11 -18.56 -2.15
CA VAL A 156 -6.03 -18.72 -3.61
C VAL A 156 -6.63 -17.49 -4.33
N SER A 157 -7.76 -16.97 -3.87
CA SER A 157 -8.34 -15.73 -4.41
C SER A 157 -7.44 -14.51 -4.19
N GLY A 158 -6.67 -14.49 -3.10
CA GLY A 158 -5.61 -13.51 -2.86
C GLY A 158 -4.51 -13.53 -3.94
N LEU A 159 -4.05 -14.72 -4.33
CA LEU A 159 -3.08 -14.90 -5.43
C LEU A 159 -3.62 -14.44 -6.79
N MET A 160 -4.95 -14.43 -6.97
CA MET A 160 -5.55 -14.06 -8.25
C MET A 160 -5.72 -12.55 -8.42
N GLN A 161 -5.57 -11.73 -7.37
CA GLN A 161 -5.80 -10.27 -7.43
C GLN A 161 -4.92 -9.54 -8.46
N ASP A 162 -3.86 -10.20 -8.92
CA ASP A 162 -2.83 -9.69 -9.81
C ASP A 162 -3.16 -9.95 -11.26
N ALA A 163 -3.66 -11.15 -11.54
CA ALA A 163 -4.14 -11.56 -12.86
C ALA A 163 -5.32 -10.70 -13.33
N PHE A 164 -5.98 -10.00 -12.40
CA PHE A 164 -7.11 -9.12 -12.67
C PHE A 164 -6.75 -7.63 -12.82
N ALA A 165 -5.47 -7.26 -12.69
CA ALA A 165 -5.01 -5.90 -13.01
C ALA A 165 -4.79 -5.79 -14.54
N GLU A 166 -5.20 -4.67 -15.15
CA GLU A 166 -5.33 -4.47 -16.61
C GLU A 166 -4.03 -4.48 -17.44
N GLU A 167 -2.94 -5.05 -16.94
CA GLU A 167 -1.69 -5.24 -17.69
C GLU A 167 -1.44 -6.74 -17.79
N GLU A 168 -1.52 -7.30 -19.00
CA GLU A 168 -1.10 -8.67 -19.30
C GLU A 168 0.37 -8.84 -18.90
N GLN A 169 0.61 -9.31 -17.66
CA GLN A 169 1.71 -10.16 -17.20
C GLN A 169 1.85 -10.03 -15.68
N ASN A 170 1.48 -11.09 -14.96
CA ASN A 170 2.30 -11.82 -13.97
C ASN A 170 1.39 -12.60 -13.01
N ARG A 171 1.78 -13.85 -12.71
CA ARG A 171 1.22 -14.64 -11.60
C ARG A 171 1.63 -13.93 -10.30
N SER A 172 0.76 -13.91 -9.30
CA SER A 172 1.10 -13.30 -8.01
C SER A 172 2.15 -14.13 -7.29
N ASP A 173 3.26 -13.50 -6.92
CA ASP A 173 4.35 -14.14 -6.17
C ASP A 173 4.18 -13.94 -4.65
N PHE A 174 2.94 -13.88 -4.17
CA PHE A 174 2.61 -13.78 -2.75
C PHE A 174 2.87 -15.13 -2.05
N ALA A 175 4.12 -15.37 -1.67
CA ALA A 175 4.59 -16.63 -1.09
C ALA A 175 3.80 -17.03 0.17
N VAL A 176 3.40 -16.06 0.99
CA VAL A 176 2.57 -16.33 2.18
C VAL A 176 1.22 -16.94 1.84
N MET A 177 0.62 -16.59 0.70
CA MET A 177 -0.65 -17.17 0.29
C MET A 177 -0.51 -18.64 -0.10
N LEU A 178 0.61 -19.01 -0.73
CA LEU A 178 0.90 -20.40 -1.08
C LEU A 178 1.12 -21.24 0.19
N LEU A 179 1.90 -20.73 1.15
CA LEU A 179 2.07 -21.38 2.44
C LEU A 179 0.72 -21.63 3.12
N LEU A 180 -0.13 -20.60 3.19
CA LEU A 180 -1.40 -20.69 3.90
C LEU A 180 -2.44 -21.53 3.14
N ALA A 181 -2.43 -21.53 1.81
CA ALA A 181 -3.23 -22.43 1.00
C ALA A 181 -2.80 -23.89 1.20
N GLY A 182 -1.50 -24.17 1.24
CA GLY A 182 -0.94 -25.49 1.53
C GLY A 182 -1.25 -25.96 2.96
N TRP A 183 -1.10 -25.08 3.95
CA TRP A 183 -1.48 -25.34 5.34
C TRP A 183 -2.95 -25.72 5.45
N SER A 184 -3.83 -24.92 4.82
CA SER A 184 -5.28 -25.17 4.81
C SER A 184 -5.60 -26.53 4.15
N ALA A 185 -4.99 -26.82 3.00
CA ALA A 185 -5.14 -28.10 2.31
C ALA A 185 -4.68 -29.28 3.16
N GLN A 186 -3.57 -29.13 3.89
CA GLN A 186 -3.07 -30.14 4.81
C GLN A 186 -4.04 -30.37 5.97
N LYS A 187 -4.55 -29.31 6.61
CA LYS A 187 -5.48 -29.43 7.74
C LYS A 187 -6.84 -30.01 7.34
N MET A 188 -7.31 -29.78 6.11
CA MET A 188 -8.52 -30.43 5.59
C MET A 188 -8.30 -31.87 5.09
N GLY A 189 -7.10 -32.44 5.23
CA GLY A 189 -6.80 -33.81 4.80
C GLY A 189 -6.65 -34.00 3.29
N SER A 190 -6.24 -32.95 2.56
CA SER A 190 -6.00 -32.97 1.12
C SER A 190 -4.51 -32.87 0.80
N PRO A 191 -3.72 -33.96 0.97
CA PRO A 191 -2.26 -33.92 0.84
C PRO A 191 -1.78 -33.57 -0.57
N VAL A 192 -2.53 -33.94 -1.62
CA VAL A 192 -2.17 -33.58 -3.01
C VAL A 192 -2.22 -32.07 -3.21
N LEU A 193 -3.31 -31.42 -2.77
CA LEU A 193 -3.47 -29.96 -2.87
C LEU A 193 -2.47 -29.22 -1.97
N ALA A 194 -2.07 -29.83 -0.86
CA ALA A 194 -1.04 -29.28 0.02
C ALA A 194 0.33 -29.31 -0.67
N GLU A 195 0.71 -30.45 -1.24
CA GLU A 195 1.98 -30.61 -1.95
C GLU A 195 2.07 -29.68 -3.16
N GLU A 196 1.00 -29.56 -3.96
CA GLU A 196 0.95 -28.61 -5.09
C GLU A 196 1.25 -27.16 -4.64
N ALA A 197 0.63 -26.71 -3.56
CA ALA A 197 0.86 -25.35 -3.03
C ALA A 197 2.28 -25.19 -2.46
N TYR A 198 2.81 -26.22 -1.80
CA TYR A 198 4.16 -26.21 -1.26
C TYR A 198 5.24 -26.32 -2.35
N ASP A 199 4.99 -27.03 -3.45
CA ASP A 199 5.87 -27.07 -4.62
C ASP A 199 5.96 -25.69 -5.27
N GLU A 200 4.84 -25.00 -5.48
CA GLU A 200 4.85 -23.62 -5.96
C GLU A 200 5.57 -22.68 -4.98
N LEU A 201 5.41 -22.88 -3.67
CA LEU A 201 6.17 -22.12 -2.68
C LEU A 201 7.67 -22.37 -2.79
N ARG A 202 8.11 -23.62 -3.00
CA ARG A 202 9.54 -23.95 -3.18
C ARG A 202 10.11 -23.33 -4.45
N GLU A 203 9.32 -23.18 -5.51
CA GLU A 203 9.75 -22.45 -6.72
C GLU A 203 10.04 -20.98 -6.42
N LEU A 204 9.22 -20.34 -5.57
CA LEU A 204 9.39 -18.93 -5.18
C LEU A 204 10.42 -18.74 -4.05
N ARG A 205 10.54 -19.71 -3.15
CA ARG A 205 11.36 -19.67 -1.93
C ARG A 205 11.99 -21.06 -1.66
N PRO A 206 13.04 -21.44 -2.40
CA PRO A 206 13.63 -22.79 -2.31
C PRO A 206 14.11 -23.19 -0.91
N ASP A 207 14.57 -22.21 -0.12
CA ASP A 207 15.14 -22.43 1.21
C ASP A 207 14.11 -22.28 2.35
N PHE A 208 12.85 -21.99 2.04
CA PHE A 208 11.83 -21.78 3.07
C PHE A 208 11.36 -23.13 3.66
N PRO A 209 11.30 -23.27 4.99
CA PRO A 209 10.86 -24.52 5.62
C PRO A 209 9.38 -24.79 5.36
N ILE A 210 9.09 -25.95 4.76
CA ILE A 210 7.72 -26.39 4.52
C ILE A 210 7.15 -27.07 5.78
N PRO A 211 5.89 -26.82 6.15
CA PRO A 211 5.28 -27.45 7.32
C PRO A 211 5.32 -28.97 7.27
N ALA A 212 5.64 -29.59 8.42
CA ALA A 212 5.58 -31.04 8.53
C ALA A 212 4.12 -31.52 8.53
N ALA A 213 3.90 -32.74 8.04
CA ALA A 213 2.55 -33.30 7.91
C ALA A 213 1.77 -33.32 9.24
N ASP A 214 2.47 -33.51 10.36
CA ASP A 214 1.90 -33.58 11.72
C ASP A 214 2.06 -32.31 12.55
N ASP A 215 2.53 -31.20 11.97
CA ASP A 215 2.48 -29.88 12.61
C ASP A 215 1.04 -29.49 12.89
N ASN A 216 0.75 -28.96 14.08
CA ASN A 216 -0.58 -28.51 14.48
C ASN A 216 -0.60 -27.06 14.95
N VAL A 217 0.54 -26.37 14.93
CA VAL A 217 0.67 -24.96 15.29
C VAL A 217 1.24 -24.19 14.11
N LEU A 218 0.50 -23.19 13.65
CA LEU A 218 0.96 -22.16 12.72
C LEU A 218 1.21 -20.88 13.51
N ILE A 219 2.44 -20.38 13.45
CA ILE A 219 2.84 -19.12 14.07
C ILE A 219 3.09 -18.11 12.95
N LEU A 220 2.42 -16.96 13.00
CA LEU A 220 2.61 -15.85 12.08
C LEU A 220 3.06 -14.62 12.86
N ALA A 221 4.06 -13.91 12.34
CA ALA A 221 4.52 -12.65 12.93
C ALA A 221 4.59 -11.52 11.90
N GLU A 222 3.90 -10.44 12.18
CA GLU A 222 3.87 -9.23 11.38
C GLU A 222 4.82 -8.16 11.95
N THR A 223 5.62 -7.54 11.07
CA THR A 223 6.56 -6.48 11.48
C THR A 223 6.45 -5.21 10.64
N GLY A 224 6.93 -4.10 11.19
CA GLY A 224 7.07 -2.83 10.48
C GLY A 224 5.78 -2.05 10.28
N TYR A 225 5.71 -1.29 9.19
CA TYR A 225 4.56 -0.46 8.81
C TYR A 225 4.34 -0.51 7.32
N SER A 226 3.11 -0.20 6.91
CA SER A 226 2.66 -0.33 5.53
C SER A 226 3.58 0.38 4.54
N PRO A 227 3.70 -0.15 3.31
CA PRO A 227 4.22 0.65 2.21
C PRO A 227 3.42 1.93 2.07
N ARG A 228 4.09 3.00 1.62
CA ARG A 228 3.49 4.32 1.45
C ARG A 228 3.37 4.64 -0.02
N LYS A 229 2.20 5.12 -0.41
CA LYS A 229 1.86 5.54 -1.76
C LYS A 229 1.98 7.06 -1.86
N LEU A 230 2.86 7.55 -2.72
CA LEU A 230 3.17 8.97 -2.85
C LEU A 230 3.02 9.42 -4.31
N ALA A 231 2.73 10.71 -4.49
CA ALA A 231 2.73 11.34 -5.80
C ALA A 231 4.06 12.06 -6.06
N ASP A 232 4.65 11.81 -7.22
CA ASP A 232 5.95 12.34 -7.66
C ASP A 232 5.82 13.08 -9.01
N GLY A 233 6.92 13.68 -9.47
CA GLY A 233 7.02 14.40 -10.73
C GLY A 233 6.37 15.80 -10.72
N MET A 234 6.68 16.62 -11.74
CA MET A 234 6.06 17.96 -11.87
C MET A 234 4.55 17.82 -12.10
N GLY A 235 3.77 18.22 -11.10
CA GLY A 235 2.29 18.15 -11.14
C GLY A 235 1.67 16.99 -10.35
N HIS A 236 2.47 16.11 -9.73
CA HIS A 236 2.01 14.99 -8.89
C HIS A 236 1.16 13.96 -9.66
N TYR A 237 1.57 13.64 -10.89
CA TYR A 237 0.90 12.67 -11.76
C TYR A 237 1.58 11.29 -11.75
N GLU A 238 2.82 11.19 -11.25
CA GLU A 238 3.52 9.93 -11.13
C GLU A 238 3.25 9.30 -9.77
N LEU A 239 3.10 7.98 -9.74
CA LEU A 239 2.85 7.24 -8.51
C LEU A 239 4.12 6.48 -8.12
N VAL A 240 4.56 6.69 -6.88
CA VAL A 240 5.74 6.02 -6.34
C VAL A 240 5.43 5.37 -4.99
N PHE A 241 5.97 4.17 -4.80
CA PHE A 241 5.92 3.47 -3.52
C PHE A 241 7.21 3.72 -2.74
N ARG A 242 7.10 3.82 -1.42
CA ARG A 242 8.22 3.93 -0.48
C ARG A 242 8.00 3.00 0.70
N PRO A 243 9.07 2.54 1.35
CA PRO A 243 8.92 1.77 2.58
C PRO A 243 8.15 2.58 3.63
N GLY A 244 7.55 1.86 4.59
CA GLY A 244 7.05 2.45 5.83
C GLY A 244 8.15 3.26 6.55
N LYS A 245 7.75 4.11 7.49
CA LYS A 245 8.68 4.93 8.28
C LYS A 245 8.69 4.47 9.73
N ASN A 246 9.75 4.85 10.45
CA ASN A 246 9.86 4.72 11.91
C ASN A 246 9.84 3.28 12.43
N PHE A 247 10.40 2.35 11.65
CA PHE A 247 10.61 0.97 12.08
C PHE A 247 11.98 0.47 11.63
N LYS A 248 12.49 -0.51 12.36
CA LYS A 248 13.77 -1.18 12.08
C LYS A 248 13.69 -2.68 12.25
N GLU A 249 12.68 -3.18 12.96
CA GLU A 249 12.42 -4.59 13.16
C GLU A 249 12.11 -5.27 11.82
N LYS A 250 13.05 -6.07 11.34
CA LYS A 250 13.02 -6.79 10.06
C LYS A 250 13.03 -8.29 10.23
N GLN A 251 13.42 -8.78 11.40
CA GLN A 251 13.31 -10.18 11.78
C GLN A 251 12.75 -10.26 13.19
N VAL A 252 12.25 -11.45 13.56
CA VAL A 252 11.63 -11.71 14.85
C VAL A 252 12.00 -13.09 15.35
N VAL A 253 12.30 -13.17 16.64
CA VAL A 253 12.48 -14.42 17.38
C VAL A 253 11.46 -14.42 18.51
N ILE A 254 10.73 -15.52 18.68
CA ILE A 254 9.71 -15.66 19.73
C ILE A 254 10.26 -16.57 20.82
N ASN A 255 10.38 -16.03 22.03
CA ASN A 255 10.70 -16.81 23.22
C ASN A 255 9.40 -17.29 23.88
N THR A 256 9.23 -18.62 23.95
CA THR A 256 8.04 -19.27 24.52
C THR A 256 8.18 -19.56 26.02
N GLY A 257 9.30 -19.17 26.63
CA GLY A 257 9.72 -19.57 27.98
C GLY A 257 10.41 -20.94 28.04
N GLN A 258 10.17 -21.81 27.05
CA GLN A 258 10.81 -23.13 26.94
C GLN A 258 11.88 -23.18 25.85
N GLN A 259 11.65 -22.45 24.75
CA GLN A 259 12.56 -22.41 23.62
C GLN A 259 12.44 -21.07 22.88
N GLU A 260 13.44 -20.80 22.04
CA GLU A 260 13.38 -19.74 21.05
C GLU A 260 12.89 -20.32 19.72
N VAL A 261 11.90 -19.67 19.13
CA VAL A 261 11.35 -20.00 17.82
C VAL A 261 11.81 -18.92 16.86
N GLU A 262 12.70 -19.29 15.94
CA GLU A 262 13.08 -18.44 14.81
C GLU A 262 11.90 -18.34 13.84
N MET A 263 11.61 -17.12 13.40
CA MET A 263 10.51 -16.83 12.49
C MET A 263 11.07 -16.45 11.13
N GLU A 264 10.87 -17.33 10.14
CA GLU A 264 11.39 -17.13 8.80
C GLU A 264 10.56 -16.08 8.04
N PRO A 265 11.17 -15.05 7.45
CA PRO A 265 10.45 -14.08 6.63
C PRO A 265 9.91 -14.76 5.37
N ILE A 266 8.59 -14.72 5.18
CA ILE A 266 7.95 -15.32 4.01
C ILE A 266 7.51 -14.27 2.99
N GLU A 267 7.07 -13.09 3.46
CA GLU A 267 6.51 -12.06 2.59
C GLU A 267 7.02 -10.66 2.92
N SER A 268 7.23 -9.86 1.88
CA SER A 268 7.45 -8.42 1.99
C SER A 268 6.33 -7.68 1.25
N VAL A 269 5.41 -7.10 2.01
CA VAL A 269 4.29 -6.31 1.47
C VAL A 269 4.82 -5.10 0.69
N TYR A 270 5.94 -4.52 1.13
CA TYR A 270 6.60 -3.45 0.38
C TYR A 270 7.13 -3.91 -0.98
N TRP A 271 7.77 -5.09 -1.04
CA TRP A 271 8.22 -5.65 -2.32
C TRP A 271 7.04 -5.83 -3.28
N GLN A 272 5.95 -6.42 -2.80
CA GLN A 272 4.72 -6.64 -3.56
C GLN A 272 4.09 -5.34 -4.08
N ALA A 273 4.20 -4.25 -3.32
CA ALA A 273 3.75 -2.94 -3.75
C ALA A 273 4.62 -2.34 -4.88
N THR A 274 5.91 -2.71 -4.96
CA THR A 274 6.88 -2.12 -5.89
C THR A 274 7.12 -2.90 -7.17
N SER A 275 6.91 -4.22 -7.18
CA SER A 275 7.31 -5.13 -8.27
C SER A 275 6.40 -5.13 -9.50
N ARG A 276 5.40 -4.23 -9.59
CA ARG A 276 4.39 -4.23 -10.67
C ARG A 276 4.45 -3.03 -11.60
N GLY A 277 4.18 -3.29 -12.87
CA GLY A 277 3.95 -2.30 -13.93
C GLY A 277 5.20 -1.80 -14.66
N GLY A 278 6.18 -2.68 -14.96
CA GLY A 278 7.37 -2.27 -15.70
C GLY A 278 8.14 -1.13 -15.01
N ARG A 279 8.14 -1.13 -13.67
CA ARG A 279 8.93 -0.26 -12.80
C ARG A 279 9.95 -1.12 -12.07
N PRO A 280 11.02 -1.56 -12.76
CA PRO A 280 12.03 -2.43 -12.16
C PRO A 280 12.73 -1.62 -11.04
N VAL A 281 13.12 -2.15 -9.89
CA VAL A 281 13.92 -3.37 -9.63
C VAL A 281 15.25 -3.44 -10.42
N ASP A 282 15.41 -2.72 -11.53
CA ASP A 282 16.67 -2.65 -12.28
C ASP A 282 17.71 -1.78 -11.57
N ALA A 283 17.29 -0.83 -10.72
CA ALA A 283 18.24 -0.04 -9.93
C ALA A 283 18.88 -0.81 -8.76
N ILE A 284 18.30 -1.94 -8.34
CA ILE A 284 18.79 -2.70 -7.17
C ILE A 284 19.65 -3.88 -7.59
N ILE A 285 19.42 -4.47 -8.78
CA ILE A 285 20.23 -5.59 -9.26
C ILE A 285 21.52 -5.10 -9.94
N GLU A 286 21.52 -4.01 -10.71
CA GLU A 286 22.77 -3.37 -11.16
C GLU A 286 23.46 -2.58 -10.04
N GLY A 287 22.67 -1.97 -9.15
CA GLY A 287 23.20 -1.20 -8.01
C GLY A 287 23.91 -2.06 -6.98
N LYS A 288 23.40 -3.25 -6.63
CA LYS A 288 24.03 -4.10 -5.59
C LYS A 288 25.30 -4.81 -6.06
N ALA A 289 25.48 -5.05 -7.36
CA ALA A 289 26.75 -5.57 -7.88
C ALA A 289 27.88 -4.51 -7.85
N ALA A 290 27.54 -3.21 -7.85
CA ALA A 290 28.49 -2.11 -7.67
C ALA A 290 28.63 -1.62 -6.22
N PHE A 291 27.58 -1.77 -5.39
CA PHE A 291 27.58 -1.31 -3.99
C PHE A 291 28.19 -2.32 -3.01
N ALA A 292 28.23 -3.61 -3.36
CA ALA A 292 28.81 -4.65 -2.52
C ALA A 292 30.35 -4.66 -2.52
N ASN A 293 31.02 -3.82 -3.32
CA ASN A 293 32.48 -3.89 -3.48
C ASN A 293 33.28 -2.59 -3.26
N ASN A 294 32.71 -1.55 -2.62
CA ASN A 294 33.49 -0.31 -2.38
C ASN A 294 33.28 0.39 -1.03
N THR A 295 32.72 -0.26 -0.01
CA THR A 295 32.59 0.35 1.33
C THR A 295 33.70 -0.11 2.27
N ALA A 296 34.94 -0.01 1.81
CA ALA A 296 36.15 -0.18 2.62
C ALA A 296 37.29 0.73 2.12
N SER A 297 37.06 2.04 2.05
CA SER A 297 38.07 3.11 2.15
C SER A 297 37.43 4.45 1.80
N PHE A 298 38.01 5.54 2.33
CA PHE A 298 37.63 6.95 2.19
C PHE A 298 36.46 7.41 3.07
N GLY A 299 36.67 8.06 4.22
CA GLY A 299 37.82 8.88 4.61
C GLY A 299 37.70 10.28 4.00
N ARG A 300 37.75 11.30 4.88
CA ARG A 300 37.68 12.74 4.61
C ARG A 300 38.38 13.18 3.31
N ASP A 301 37.67 14.01 2.56
CA ASP A 301 38.07 15.08 1.62
C ASP A 301 36.96 15.12 0.55
N ILE A 302 36.16 16.16 0.38
CA ILE A 302 36.56 17.43 -0.23
C ILE A 302 35.58 18.52 0.24
N ALA A 303 36.06 19.37 1.15
CA ALA A 303 35.64 20.76 1.25
C ALA A 303 36.65 21.59 0.44
N GLN A 304 36.45 21.66 -0.88
CA GLN A 304 37.05 22.62 -1.83
C GLN A 304 36.56 22.19 -3.21
N LEU A 305 35.61 22.88 -3.84
CA LEU A 305 35.96 23.95 -4.76
C LEU A 305 34.73 24.83 -4.99
N GLY A 306 34.88 26.11 -4.64
CA GLY A 306 34.05 27.17 -5.17
C GLY A 306 34.44 27.52 -6.62
N VAL A 307 33.61 28.41 -7.19
CA VAL A 307 33.68 29.06 -8.52
C VAL A 307 33.14 28.14 -9.64
N THR A 308 31.91 28.35 -10.15
CA THR A 308 31.56 29.57 -10.88
C THR A 308 30.07 29.87 -10.82
N ALA A 309 29.70 30.91 -10.08
CA ALA A 309 28.55 31.73 -10.41
C ALA A 309 28.93 32.57 -11.64
N ARG A 310 28.22 32.40 -12.76
CA ARG A 310 28.03 33.42 -13.83
C ARG A 310 27.16 32.87 -14.96
N VAL A 311 25.86 32.67 -14.74
CA VAL A 311 24.88 32.78 -15.84
C VAL A 311 23.51 33.22 -15.28
N PHE A 312 23.42 34.39 -14.63
CA PHE A 312 22.14 35.09 -14.50
C PHE A 312 22.34 36.61 -14.40
N SER A 313 22.03 37.27 -15.53
CA SER A 313 21.69 38.70 -15.77
C SER A 313 22.80 39.78 -15.68
N PRO A 314 22.70 40.94 -16.40
CA PRO A 314 21.56 41.48 -17.15
C PRO A 314 21.86 41.97 -18.60
N ALA A 315 20.78 42.34 -19.28
CA ALA A 315 20.78 43.00 -20.58
C ALA A 315 21.47 44.38 -20.60
N ILE A 316 21.93 44.77 -21.80
CA ILE A 316 22.23 46.11 -22.37
C ILE A 316 23.69 46.26 -22.85
N GLY A 317 23.81 46.30 -24.19
CA GLY A 317 24.67 47.21 -24.96
C GLY A 317 26.19 47.08 -24.87
N GLY A 318 26.83 46.77 -25.99
CA GLY A 318 28.27 47.05 -26.17
C GLY A 318 28.91 46.20 -27.26
N SER A 319 29.41 46.86 -28.30
CA SER A 319 29.97 46.31 -29.52
C SER A 319 31.28 45.53 -29.35
N SER A 320 31.52 44.66 -30.34
CA SER A 320 32.79 44.12 -30.83
C SER A 320 33.58 43.14 -29.95
N GLY A 321 33.70 41.90 -30.44
CA GLY A 321 34.80 41.01 -30.09
C GLY A 321 34.44 39.52 -29.95
N GLN A 322 34.44 38.81 -31.09
CA GLN A 322 34.76 37.38 -31.24
C GLN A 322 33.90 36.30 -30.53
N VAL A 323 33.28 35.49 -31.39
CA VAL A 323 33.05 34.03 -31.32
C VAL A 323 31.90 33.54 -30.43
N GLY A 324 30.85 33.03 -31.09
CA GLY A 324 29.82 32.20 -30.45
C GLY A 324 28.67 31.80 -31.38
N ASN A 325 28.54 30.49 -31.62
CA ASN A 325 27.33 29.73 -31.94
C ASN A 325 26.58 29.98 -33.26
N THR A 326 26.94 29.19 -34.25
CA THR A 326 26.04 28.55 -35.25
C THR A 326 25.89 27.09 -34.82
N LEU A 327 24.76 26.40 -34.69
CA LEU A 327 23.37 26.49 -35.14
C LEU A 327 22.52 25.76 -34.05
N ALA A 328 21.32 26.23 -33.70
CA ALA A 328 20.03 25.75 -34.21
C ALA A 328 19.80 24.24 -33.91
N LEU A 329 18.79 23.81 -33.14
CA LEU A 329 17.38 23.81 -33.54
C LEU A 329 16.52 23.10 -32.47
N ILE A 330 15.26 23.54 -32.39
CA ILE A 330 14.04 22.78 -32.02
C ILE A 330 13.83 22.42 -30.53
N GLY A 331 12.84 23.08 -29.94
CA GLY A 331 12.17 22.68 -28.71
C GLY A 331 10.77 23.31 -28.56
N VAL A 332 10.06 23.54 -29.66
CA VAL A 332 8.66 23.98 -29.65
C VAL A 332 7.84 23.06 -30.57
N ALA A 333 7.42 21.94 -30.00
CA ALA A 333 6.32 21.08 -30.42
C ALA A 333 6.02 20.18 -29.20
N SER A 334 4.98 20.36 -28.40
CA SER A 334 3.59 20.04 -28.76
C SER A 334 2.66 20.43 -27.59
N MET A 335 2.15 21.66 -27.59
CA MET A 335 0.93 22.01 -26.85
C MET A 335 -0.23 22.00 -27.83
N ALA A 336 -0.72 20.81 -28.18
CA ALA A 336 -2.01 20.64 -28.82
C ALA A 336 -2.53 19.22 -28.58
N LEU A 337 -3.71 19.14 -27.96
CA LEU A 337 -4.63 17.99 -27.92
C LEU A 337 -4.26 16.80 -27.02
N SER A 338 -4.62 16.92 -25.74
CA SER A 338 -5.70 16.06 -25.24
C SER A 338 -6.48 16.76 -24.13
N ALA A 339 -7.80 16.80 -24.30
CA ALA A 339 -8.76 17.02 -23.22
C ALA A 339 -8.85 15.78 -22.30
N ASN A 340 -7.73 15.11 -22.05
CA ASN A 340 -7.56 14.05 -21.06
C ASN A 340 -6.50 14.53 -20.08
N VAL A 341 -6.90 15.38 -19.15
CA VAL A 341 -6.08 15.65 -17.96
C VAL A 341 -5.85 14.29 -17.30
N LYS A 342 -4.60 13.78 -17.35
CA LYS A 342 -4.25 12.60 -16.55
C LYS A 342 -4.70 12.90 -15.12
N PRO A 343 -5.54 12.07 -14.50
CA PRO A 343 -5.87 12.27 -13.09
C PRO A 343 -4.57 12.35 -12.31
N ARG A 344 -4.52 13.23 -11.31
CA ARG A 344 -3.47 13.16 -10.29
C ARG A 344 -3.41 11.76 -9.71
N ALA A 345 -2.21 11.33 -9.33
CA ALA A 345 -2.01 10.01 -8.77
C ALA A 345 -2.86 9.86 -7.49
N ASP A 346 -3.63 8.77 -7.40
CA ASP A 346 -4.35 8.44 -6.17
C ASP A 346 -3.34 7.98 -5.11
N THR A 347 -3.18 8.78 -4.06
CA THR A 347 -2.23 8.53 -2.98
C THR A 347 -2.87 7.93 -1.74
N ARG A 348 -4.16 7.60 -1.78
CA ARG A 348 -4.80 6.80 -0.73
C ARG A 348 -4.13 5.43 -0.67
N TYR A 349 -3.92 4.92 0.54
CA TYR A 349 -3.37 3.60 0.81
C TYR A 349 -3.83 3.10 2.18
N TRP A 350 -3.80 1.78 2.36
CA TRP A 350 -4.09 1.07 3.59
C TRP A 350 -2.90 1.15 4.54
N SER A 351 -3.03 2.03 5.53
CA SER A 351 -1.95 2.42 6.44
C SER A 351 -1.66 1.42 7.55
N ARG A 352 -2.61 0.52 7.83
CA ARG A 352 -2.50 -0.52 8.86
C ARG A 352 -1.92 -1.84 8.39
N LEU A 353 -1.40 -1.94 7.18
CA LEU A 353 -0.68 -3.14 6.72
C LEU A 353 0.70 -3.25 7.37
N PRO A 354 1.24 -4.48 7.53
CA PRO A 354 2.63 -4.70 7.90
C PRO A 354 3.57 -4.39 6.73
N ASP A 355 4.86 -4.33 7.04
CA ASP A 355 5.92 -4.32 6.03
C ASP A 355 6.26 -5.74 5.58
N ALA A 356 6.30 -6.68 6.54
CA ALA A 356 6.65 -8.07 6.31
C ALA A 356 5.83 -9.03 7.17
N VAL A 357 5.70 -10.26 6.67
CA VAL A 357 5.10 -11.41 7.38
C VAL A 357 6.16 -12.50 7.50
N HIS A 358 6.24 -13.08 8.69
CA HIS A 358 7.11 -14.19 9.03
C HIS A 358 6.26 -15.38 9.45
N SER A 359 6.79 -16.59 9.28
CA SER A 359 6.07 -17.79 9.65
C SER A 359 6.99 -18.84 10.25
N SER A 360 6.42 -19.64 11.14
CA SER A 360 7.00 -20.88 11.64
C SER A 360 5.88 -21.88 11.89
N THR A 361 6.15 -23.16 11.74
CA THR A 361 5.21 -24.23 12.07
C THR A 361 5.86 -25.26 12.97
N THR A 362 5.06 -25.86 13.83
CA THR A 362 5.54 -26.90 14.71
C THR A 362 4.42 -27.80 15.19
N LYS A 363 4.79 -28.97 15.70
CA LYS A 363 3.92 -29.83 16.48
C LYS A 363 4.09 -29.53 17.96
N ALA A 364 3.08 -28.91 18.57
CA ALA A 364 3.08 -28.57 19.98
C ALA A 364 1.67 -28.47 20.55
N ASN A 365 1.58 -28.43 21.88
CA ASN A 365 0.38 -28.01 22.58
C ASN A 365 0.68 -26.69 23.30
N PRO A 366 0.54 -25.54 22.61
CA PRO A 366 0.95 -24.25 23.15
C PRO A 366 0.12 -23.91 24.39
N ALA A 367 0.81 -23.52 25.46
CA ALA A 367 0.22 -23.02 26.70
C ALA A 367 0.81 -21.64 27.02
N ASP A 368 0.04 -20.84 27.74
CA ASP A 368 0.47 -19.52 28.26
C ASP A 368 1.05 -18.59 27.19
N VAL A 369 0.48 -18.58 25.97
CA VAL A 369 0.95 -17.75 24.84
C VAL A 369 0.99 -16.25 25.20
N ALA A 370 0.13 -15.80 26.12
CA ALA A 370 0.15 -14.44 26.66
C ALA A 370 1.45 -14.07 27.40
N MET A 371 2.25 -15.04 27.82
CA MET A 371 3.55 -14.85 28.47
C MET A 371 4.73 -14.86 27.49
N TRP A 372 4.49 -15.22 26.23
CA TRP A 372 5.55 -15.26 25.22
C TRP A 372 6.09 -13.86 24.96
N GLN A 373 7.36 -13.79 24.56
CA GLN A 373 8.04 -12.53 24.29
C GLN A 373 8.66 -12.57 22.91
N ALA A 374 8.41 -11.54 22.11
CA ALA A 374 9.11 -11.35 20.85
C ALA A 374 10.33 -10.45 21.03
N GLN A 375 11.42 -10.84 20.38
CA GLN A 375 12.62 -10.04 20.21
C GLN A 375 12.81 -9.74 18.74
N TYR A 376 13.35 -8.57 18.45
CA TYR A 376 13.44 -8.06 17.09
C TYR A 376 14.87 -7.68 16.75
N THR A 377 15.25 -7.92 15.50
CA THR A 377 16.51 -7.46 14.93
C THR A 377 16.27 -6.67 13.64
N ASP A 378 17.23 -5.84 13.27
CA ASP A 378 17.25 -5.20 11.96
C ASP A 378 17.76 -6.16 10.88
N ILE A 379 17.88 -5.67 9.65
CA ILE A 379 18.29 -6.50 8.51
C ILE A 379 19.73 -7.03 8.63
N ASP A 380 20.56 -6.39 9.46
CA ASP A 380 21.95 -6.76 9.71
C ASP A 380 22.07 -7.68 10.94
N GLY A 381 20.94 -8.04 11.57
CA GLY A 381 20.90 -8.87 12.78
C GLY A 381 21.15 -8.10 14.08
N ASN A 382 21.21 -6.77 14.06
CA ASN A 382 21.41 -6.01 15.29
C ASN A 382 20.09 -5.93 16.10
N PRO A 383 20.12 -6.07 17.43
CA PRO A 383 18.93 -5.94 18.27
C PRO A 383 18.24 -4.59 18.10
N VAL A 384 16.91 -4.62 17.94
CA VAL A 384 16.04 -3.45 17.90
C VAL A 384 15.37 -3.31 19.26
N ALA A 385 15.61 -2.19 19.95
CA ALA A 385 14.94 -1.87 21.21
C ALA A 385 13.46 -1.55 20.95
N LEU A 386 12.63 -2.58 21.00
CA LEU A 386 11.18 -2.53 20.86
C LEU A 386 10.57 -3.53 21.84
N ASP A 387 9.56 -3.10 22.60
CA ASP A 387 8.84 -3.99 23.50
C ASP A 387 8.15 -5.11 22.73
N SER A 388 7.95 -6.25 23.37
CA SER A 388 7.18 -7.34 22.78
C SER A 388 5.80 -6.82 22.39
N GLY A 389 5.45 -7.03 21.12
CA GLY A 389 4.17 -6.65 20.57
C GLY A 389 3.01 -7.53 21.08
N VAL A 390 1.94 -7.60 20.28
CA VAL A 390 0.69 -8.25 20.69
C VAL A 390 0.64 -9.68 20.16
N PHE A 391 0.36 -10.63 21.04
CA PHE A 391 0.07 -12.02 20.70
C PHE A 391 -1.41 -12.32 20.82
N HIS A 392 -1.93 -13.07 19.85
CA HIS A 392 -3.24 -13.71 19.92
C HIS A 392 -3.08 -15.21 19.66
N HIS A 393 -3.79 -16.00 20.45
CA HIS A 393 -3.82 -17.46 20.33
C HIS A 393 -5.24 -17.93 20.08
N TYR A 394 -5.40 -18.67 19.00
CA TYR A 394 -6.65 -19.30 18.62
C TYR A 394 -6.43 -20.81 18.51
N GLN A 395 -7.33 -21.58 19.11
CA GLN A 395 -7.43 -23.01 18.92
C GLN A 395 -8.76 -23.29 18.20
N ASP A 396 -8.67 -23.94 17.05
CA ASP A 396 -9.86 -24.30 16.28
C ASP A 396 -10.55 -25.57 16.84
N PRO A 397 -11.77 -25.90 16.39
CA PRO A 397 -12.49 -27.08 16.85
C PRO A 397 -11.80 -28.42 16.53
N GLN A 398 -10.83 -28.44 15.61
CA GLN A 398 -10.05 -29.64 15.28
C GLN A 398 -8.76 -29.76 16.12
N GLY A 399 -8.49 -28.80 17.01
CA GLY A 399 -7.33 -28.80 17.90
C GLY A 399 -6.04 -28.30 17.25
N ASN A 400 -6.11 -27.68 16.06
CA ASN A 400 -4.98 -26.94 15.50
C ASN A 400 -4.97 -25.51 16.04
N HIS A 401 -3.80 -24.90 16.00
CA HIS A 401 -3.56 -23.61 16.62
C HIS A 401 -3.05 -22.60 15.60
N LEU A 402 -3.62 -21.40 15.65
CA LEU A 402 -3.05 -20.20 15.03
C LEU A 402 -2.55 -19.30 16.15
N ILE A 403 -1.25 -19.01 16.14
CA ILE A 403 -0.64 -17.98 16.97
C ILE A 403 -0.26 -16.84 16.05
N TRP A 404 -0.88 -15.68 16.26
CA TRP A 404 -0.59 -14.49 15.49
C TRP A 404 0.06 -13.45 16.39
N HIS A 405 1.14 -12.86 15.89
CA HIS A 405 1.90 -11.82 16.56
C HIS A 405 2.04 -10.59 15.67
N SER A 406 2.00 -9.41 16.25
CA SER A 406 2.41 -8.18 15.57
C SER A 406 3.34 -7.35 16.43
N SER A 407 4.42 -6.84 15.82
CA SER A 407 5.34 -5.92 16.50
C SER A 407 4.71 -4.58 16.87
N ARG A 408 3.50 -4.29 16.37
CA ARG A 408 2.81 -3.01 16.57
C ARG A 408 1.39 -3.25 17.07
N ALA A 409 1.00 -2.59 18.16
CA ALA A 409 -0.41 -2.36 18.46
C ALA A 409 -0.92 -1.26 17.51
N ARG A 410 -1.95 -1.52 16.70
CA ARG A 410 -2.46 -0.62 15.65
C ARG A 410 -3.93 -0.25 15.80
#